data_AF-A0A7C5FI95-F1
#
_entry.id   AF-A0A7C5FI95-F1
#
_cell.length_a   1.000
_cell.length_b   1.000
_cell.length_c   1.000
_cell.angle_alpha   90.00
_cell.angle_beta   90.00
_cell.angle_gamma   90.00
#
_symmetry.space_group_name_H-M   'P 1'
#
loop_
_entity.id
_entity.type
_entity.pdbx_description
1 polymer ?
#
loop_
_entity_poly.entity_id
_entity_poly.type
_entity_poly.pdbx_seq_one_letter_code
_entity_poly.pdbx_strand_id
1 'polypeptide(L)'
;MRLQSTEKIDTGSMVPKARFVHCADIHLGYEQYGSQERFVDFADAFSEVARFAIDRKVDFMLISGDLFHKASINASTLQQACAILRPLREKRIPVIVIEGNHDDALYSDKMSWLKYLATEDLIILLDPLWNEEHILQKWDDENKIGAYYDIFLKEDDKNDKDENKEIADVRIFGVGYLGAATERIIEDIGNHLGNKCSLGRYNIMLLHLGIDGFVKMSGCINLDALMPLRNKIDYIALGHIHAKYELRNWVYNPGSTEICSISELDKEHGFYYVELGEEMEDKDGKLRVTHIEHVKNNRRKFCKYDLKVTGLGNPSAVYSAVEESYKTIAKELGIESNMDEEYRDEEYKKEKANEEGKKSRRNLDKPVIEYNLVGYPNFDMYAIDLKKIEKMLSDKFEAIVVKVNNEMYPPDLSEDIKTDGEHVNKYKLEYEVLEKRIACDERYKHASGLIAQLAIELKEACKKKESPEVILYTINRNIEKVFKEPEKIEIITEDKENMVASCPKVSGLGAGLVAGMDTSGLVNSNNKEVCKDVDVNVDENTVMVDTSTNANSNDSSNDNSVHNKNEDKNEIGVRQEDTKREIKEDTREKEKSKMKQDTKQQKKGGRYIQSKIG
;
A
#
# COMPACT_ATOMS: atom_id res chain seq x y z
N MET A 1 -14.62 -9.70 23.88
CA MET A 1 -15.61 -10.80 23.77
C MET A 1 -14.86 -12.11 23.82
N ARG A 2 -15.34 -13.08 24.61
CA ARG A 2 -14.66 -14.36 24.89
C ARG A 2 -14.35 -15.13 23.59
N LEU A 3 -13.09 -15.48 23.42
CA LEU A 3 -12.60 -16.51 22.50
C LEU A 3 -13.39 -17.80 22.76
N GLN A 4 -14.18 -18.23 21.77
CA GLN A 4 -14.74 -19.57 21.79
C GLN A 4 -13.64 -20.55 21.39
N SER A 5 -13.51 -21.58 22.23
CA SER A 5 -12.61 -22.72 22.08
C SER A 5 -12.71 -23.34 20.69
N THR A 6 -11.57 -23.62 20.09
CA THR A 6 -11.43 -24.50 18.93
C THR A 6 -12.05 -25.86 19.27
N GLU A 7 -13.18 -26.18 18.65
CA GLU A 7 -13.68 -27.55 18.64
C GLU A 7 -12.62 -28.43 17.98
N LYS A 8 -12.08 -29.38 18.74
CA LYS A 8 -11.26 -30.46 18.17
C LYS A 8 -12.19 -31.28 17.29
N ILE A 9 -12.07 -31.11 15.98
CA ILE A 9 -12.69 -31.97 14.98
C ILE A 9 -12.15 -33.40 15.23
N ASP A 10 -13.04 -34.36 15.42
CA ASP A 10 -12.69 -35.77 15.55
C ASP A 10 -12.20 -36.27 14.18
N THR A 11 -10.87 -36.30 13.99
CA THR A 11 -10.24 -36.63 12.70
C THR A 11 -10.23 -38.13 12.40
N GLY A 12 -10.80 -38.98 13.25
CA GLY A 12 -10.74 -40.44 13.12
C GLY A 12 -11.44 -41.02 11.88
N SER A 13 -12.36 -40.28 11.25
CA SER A 13 -13.12 -40.70 10.06
C SER A 13 -12.73 -39.98 8.77
N MET A 14 -11.76 -39.05 8.80
CA MET A 14 -11.42 -38.19 7.66
C MET A 14 -10.15 -38.66 6.95
N VAL A 15 -10.22 -38.78 5.62
CA VAL A 15 -9.09 -39.11 4.75
C VAL A 15 -8.54 -37.81 4.16
N PRO A 16 -7.24 -37.48 4.34
CA PRO A 16 -6.64 -36.31 3.70
C PRO A 16 -6.69 -36.40 2.18
N LYS A 17 -7.06 -35.31 1.50
CA LYS A 17 -7.25 -35.25 0.05
C LYS A 17 -6.44 -34.14 -0.62
N ALA A 18 -6.39 -32.95 -0.02
CA ALA A 18 -5.66 -31.81 -0.59
C ALA A 18 -4.94 -30.99 0.48
N ARG A 19 -3.90 -30.29 0.07
CA ARG A 19 -3.11 -29.38 0.89
C ARG A 19 -2.83 -28.11 0.13
N PHE A 20 -2.96 -26.96 0.76
CA PHE A 20 -2.60 -25.69 0.15
C PHE A 20 -1.98 -24.70 1.12
N VAL A 21 -1.26 -23.74 0.57
CA VAL A 21 -0.76 -22.56 1.29
C VAL A 21 -1.53 -21.33 0.84
N HIS A 22 -1.87 -20.46 1.78
CA HIS A 22 -2.46 -19.16 1.53
C HIS A 22 -1.63 -18.05 2.19
N CYS A 23 -1.07 -17.16 1.38
CA CYS A 23 -0.38 -15.94 1.83
C CYS A 23 -0.95 -14.71 1.10
N ALA A 24 -0.63 -13.52 1.60
CA ALA A 24 -1.00 -12.25 0.99
C ALA A 24 0.06 -11.19 1.32
N ASP A 25 -0.01 -10.03 0.65
CA ASP A 25 0.75 -8.82 1.00
C ASP A 25 2.26 -9.12 1.13
N ILE A 26 2.83 -9.63 0.04
CA ILE A 26 4.23 -10.04 -0.04
C ILE A 26 5.14 -8.82 -0.25
N HIS A 27 4.67 -7.81 -0.99
CA HIS A 27 5.39 -6.54 -1.20
C HIS A 27 6.83 -6.71 -1.73
N LEU A 28 7.03 -7.59 -2.72
CA LEU A 28 8.33 -7.70 -3.39
C LEU A 28 8.79 -6.36 -3.95
N GLY A 29 10.08 -6.08 -3.78
CA GLY A 29 10.68 -4.82 -4.20
C GLY A 29 10.58 -3.70 -3.17
N TYR A 30 10.06 -3.96 -1.97
CA TYR A 30 10.00 -2.92 -0.95
C TYR A 30 11.36 -2.68 -0.30
N GLU A 31 11.98 -1.55 -0.63
CA GLU A 31 13.15 -1.01 0.06
C GLU A 31 12.72 -0.19 1.28
N GLN A 32 12.18 -0.84 2.31
CA GLN A 32 11.72 -0.11 3.50
C GLN A 32 12.89 0.68 4.12
N TYR A 33 12.67 1.98 4.33
CA TYR A 33 13.68 2.96 4.78
C TYR A 33 14.87 3.16 3.82
N GLY A 34 14.74 2.76 2.55
CA GLY A 34 15.82 2.82 1.56
C GLY A 34 16.95 1.81 1.83
N SER A 35 16.69 0.76 2.62
CA SER A 35 17.68 -0.27 2.94
C SER A 35 17.60 -1.41 1.91
N GLN A 36 18.76 -1.74 1.35
CA GLN A 36 18.93 -2.89 0.45
C GLN A 36 18.76 -4.22 1.19
N GLU A 37 19.09 -4.28 2.48
CA GLU A 37 18.84 -5.45 3.31
C GLU A 37 17.34 -5.69 3.46
N ARG A 38 16.54 -4.62 3.61
CA ARG A 38 15.08 -4.74 3.66
C ARG A 38 14.49 -5.26 2.35
N PHE A 39 15.00 -4.81 1.21
CA PHE A 39 14.63 -5.37 -0.10
C PHE A 39 14.85 -6.89 -0.19
N VAL A 40 15.93 -7.39 0.41
CA VAL A 40 16.22 -8.83 0.46
C VAL A 40 15.28 -9.54 1.44
N ASP A 41 14.96 -8.94 2.59
CA ASP A 41 14.08 -9.57 3.59
C ASP A 41 12.71 -9.96 3.01
N PHE A 42 12.07 -9.08 2.23
CA PHE A 42 10.78 -9.37 1.60
C PHE A 42 10.88 -10.58 0.64
N ALA A 43 11.97 -10.68 -0.12
CA ALA A 43 12.21 -11.81 -1.00
C ALA A 43 12.54 -13.10 -0.23
N ASP A 44 13.31 -13.01 0.85
CA ASP A 44 13.64 -14.15 1.71
C ASP A 44 12.39 -14.70 2.42
N ALA A 45 11.51 -13.80 2.90
CA ALA A 45 10.23 -14.16 3.50
C ALA A 45 9.36 -14.92 2.48
N PHE A 46 9.21 -14.42 1.24
CA PHE A 46 8.46 -15.12 0.21
C PHE A 46 9.10 -16.46 -0.19
N SER A 47 10.43 -16.48 -0.33
CA SER A 47 11.20 -17.69 -0.59
C SER A 47 10.99 -18.76 0.49
N GLU A 48 10.84 -18.37 1.76
CA GLU A 48 10.50 -19.29 2.85
C GLU A 48 9.11 -19.91 2.66
N VAL A 49 8.11 -19.12 2.28
CA VAL A 49 6.76 -19.64 2.00
C VAL A 49 6.80 -20.62 0.82
N ALA A 50 7.50 -20.28 -0.27
CA ALA A 50 7.64 -21.15 -1.43
C ALA A 50 8.35 -22.46 -1.09
N ARG A 51 9.44 -22.40 -0.31
CA ARG A 51 10.15 -23.60 0.18
C ARG A 51 9.25 -24.45 1.07
N PHE A 52 8.51 -23.84 1.99
CA PHE A 52 7.57 -24.54 2.85
C PHE A 52 6.50 -25.27 2.03
N ALA A 53 5.91 -24.62 1.03
CA ALA A 53 4.93 -25.21 0.12
C ALA A 53 5.49 -26.44 -0.62
N ILE A 54 6.72 -26.34 -1.13
CA ILE A 54 7.43 -27.43 -1.81
C ILE A 54 7.72 -28.59 -0.84
N ASP A 55 8.24 -28.30 0.35
CA ASP A 55 8.63 -29.29 1.35
C ASP A 55 7.42 -30.05 1.89
N ARG A 56 6.29 -29.35 2.10
CA ARG A 56 5.00 -29.95 2.48
C ARG A 56 4.26 -30.62 1.32
N LYS A 57 4.75 -30.48 0.08
CA LYS A 57 4.13 -31.03 -1.14
C LYS A 57 2.67 -30.62 -1.26
N VAL A 58 2.41 -29.32 -1.14
CA VAL A 58 1.06 -28.79 -1.34
C VAL A 58 0.61 -28.99 -2.77
N ASP A 59 -0.70 -29.13 -2.97
CA ASP A 59 -1.33 -29.31 -4.27
C ASP A 59 -1.45 -27.98 -5.02
N PHE A 60 -1.55 -26.86 -4.31
CA PHE A 60 -1.55 -25.50 -4.87
C PHE A 60 -1.19 -24.44 -3.82
N MET A 61 -0.90 -23.23 -4.30
CA MET A 61 -0.60 -22.07 -3.47
C MET A 61 -1.47 -20.88 -3.90
N LEU A 62 -1.94 -20.10 -2.91
CA LEU A 62 -2.79 -18.93 -3.10
C LEU A 62 -2.04 -17.67 -2.67
N ILE A 63 -2.11 -16.61 -3.49
CA ILE A 63 -1.63 -15.27 -3.17
C ILE A 63 -2.78 -14.27 -3.32
N SER A 64 -3.32 -13.80 -2.20
CA SER A 64 -4.48 -12.89 -2.18
C SER A 64 -4.09 -11.42 -2.36
N GLY A 65 -3.27 -11.14 -3.38
CA GLY A 65 -2.87 -9.79 -3.79
C GLY A 65 -1.63 -9.24 -3.08
N ASP A 66 -1.19 -8.09 -3.59
CA ASP A 66 0.02 -7.34 -3.23
C ASP A 66 1.29 -8.21 -3.30
N LEU A 67 1.49 -8.89 -4.43
CA LEU A 67 2.74 -9.60 -4.70
C LEU A 67 3.92 -8.62 -4.77
N PHE A 68 3.71 -7.47 -5.42
CA PHE A 68 4.66 -6.40 -5.57
C PHE A 68 4.30 -5.19 -4.72
N HIS A 69 5.31 -4.47 -4.23
CA HIS A 69 5.09 -3.26 -3.45
C HIS A 69 4.65 -2.06 -4.30
N LYS A 70 4.90 -2.09 -5.61
CA LYS A 70 4.58 -1.00 -6.55
C LYS A 70 4.18 -1.58 -7.89
N ALA A 71 3.24 -0.92 -8.56
CA ALA A 71 2.84 -1.24 -9.94
C ALA A 71 4.01 -1.17 -10.93
N SER A 72 4.96 -0.25 -10.70
CA SER A 72 6.20 -0.16 -11.47
C SER A 72 7.35 -0.77 -10.67
N ILE A 73 7.85 -1.93 -11.12
CA ILE A 73 8.96 -2.64 -10.48
C ILE A 73 10.25 -2.50 -11.28
N ASN A 74 11.39 -2.66 -10.59
CA ASN A 74 12.70 -2.72 -11.23
C ASN A 74 13.05 -4.16 -11.66
N ALA A 75 14.11 -4.32 -12.45
CA ALA A 75 14.53 -5.62 -12.96
C ALA A 75 14.91 -6.61 -11.85
N SER A 76 15.48 -6.14 -10.75
CA SER A 76 15.87 -6.97 -9.60
C SER A 76 14.64 -7.56 -8.90
N THR A 77 13.57 -6.78 -8.73
CA THR A 77 12.29 -7.25 -8.16
C THR A 77 11.68 -8.34 -9.04
N LEU A 78 11.65 -8.14 -10.36
CA LEU A 78 11.14 -9.15 -11.28
C LEU A 78 11.99 -10.43 -11.25
N GLN A 79 13.32 -10.27 -11.15
CA GLN A 79 14.23 -11.40 -11.02
C GLN A 79 13.96 -12.20 -9.74
N GLN A 80 13.73 -11.54 -8.60
CA GLN A 80 13.35 -12.21 -7.34
C GLN A 80 12.06 -13.00 -7.51
N ALA A 81 11.00 -12.38 -8.04
CA ALA A 81 9.73 -13.05 -8.28
C ALA A 81 9.90 -14.29 -9.17
N CYS A 82 10.58 -14.14 -10.31
CA CYS A 82 10.88 -15.25 -11.21
C CYS A 82 11.67 -16.37 -10.53
N ALA A 83 12.70 -16.03 -9.76
CA ALA A 83 13.57 -17.00 -9.10
C ALA A 83 12.81 -17.80 -8.02
N ILE A 84 11.89 -17.17 -7.30
CA ILE A 84 11.12 -17.81 -6.24
C ILE A 84 9.97 -18.67 -6.81
N LEU A 85 9.33 -18.22 -7.89
CA LEU A 85 8.19 -18.92 -8.51
C LEU A 85 8.61 -20.12 -9.38
N ARG A 86 9.78 -20.07 -10.02
CA ARG A 86 10.26 -21.16 -10.91
C ARG A 86 10.29 -22.54 -10.23
N PRO A 87 10.83 -22.71 -9.01
CA PRO A 87 10.80 -24.00 -8.31
C PRO A 87 9.38 -24.55 -8.08
N LEU A 88 8.40 -23.69 -7.79
CA LEU A 88 7.00 -24.11 -7.62
C LEU A 88 6.44 -24.69 -8.93
N ARG A 89 6.67 -23.99 -10.05
CA ARG A 89 6.31 -24.47 -11.39
C ARG A 89 7.01 -25.79 -11.74
N GLU A 90 8.31 -25.92 -11.47
CA GLU A 90 9.08 -27.15 -11.71
C GLU A 90 8.54 -28.35 -10.91
N LYS A 91 8.00 -28.09 -9.71
CA LYS A 91 7.32 -29.07 -8.87
C LYS A 91 5.84 -29.28 -9.23
N ARG A 92 5.33 -28.54 -10.23
CA ARG A 92 3.93 -28.54 -10.67
C ARG A 92 2.96 -28.14 -9.56
N ILE A 93 3.36 -27.18 -8.73
CA ILE A 93 2.51 -26.54 -7.75
C ILE A 93 1.96 -25.27 -8.40
N PRO A 94 0.69 -25.24 -8.87
CA PRO A 94 0.09 -24.03 -9.41
C PRO A 94 0.01 -22.95 -8.32
N VAL A 95 0.37 -21.73 -8.71
CA VAL A 95 0.30 -20.53 -7.86
C VAL A 95 -0.82 -19.66 -8.39
N ILE A 96 -1.93 -19.60 -7.67
CA ILE A 96 -3.13 -18.84 -8.05
C ILE A 96 -3.07 -17.48 -7.35
N VAL A 97 -3.18 -16.41 -8.12
CA VAL A 97 -2.95 -15.03 -7.68
C VAL A 97 -4.09 -14.13 -8.14
N ILE A 98 -4.44 -13.13 -7.32
CA ILE A 98 -5.26 -11.98 -7.71
C ILE A 98 -4.44 -10.69 -7.60
N GLU A 99 -4.82 -9.63 -8.29
CA GLU A 99 -4.15 -8.33 -8.15
C GLU A 99 -4.57 -7.63 -6.85
N GLY A 100 -3.61 -7.13 -6.07
CA GLY A 100 -3.88 -6.23 -4.94
C GLY A 100 -3.88 -4.76 -5.36
N ASN A 101 -4.02 -3.84 -4.40
CA ASN A 101 -4.05 -2.41 -4.70
C ASN A 101 -2.67 -1.82 -5.07
N HIS A 102 -1.58 -2.55 -4.83
CA HIS A 102 -0.23 -2.17 -5.26
C HIS A 102 0.17 -2.81 -6.59
N ASP A 103 -0.45 -3.93 -6.97
CA ASP A 103 -0.12 -4.68 -8.18
C ASP A 103 -0.80 -4.14 -9.44
N ASP A 104 -1.90 -3.40 -9.29
CA ASP A 104 -2.73 -2.93 -10.40
C ASP A 104 -1.91 -2.07 -11.37
N ALA A 105 -2.06 -2.34 -12.66
CA ALA A 105 -1.37 -1.58 -13.68
C ALA A 105 -1.80 -0.11 -13.62
N LEU A 106 -0.88 0.81 -13.92
CA LEU A 106 -1.28 2.19 -14.16
C LEU A 106 -2.31 2.19 -15.29
N TYR A 107 -3.40 2.96 -15.17
CA TYR A 107 -4.54 3.01 -16.12
C TYR A 107 -4.14 3.13 -17.61
N SER A 108 -2.91 3.52 -17.95
CA SER A 108 -2.36 3.59 -19.30
C SER A 108 -1.84 2.26 -19.87
N ASP A 109 -1.54 1.29 -19.02
CA ASP A 109 -0.77 0.11 -19.37
C ASP A 109 -1.69 -1.08 -19.57
N LYS A 110 -1.62 -1.70 -20.75
CA LYS A 110 -2.41 -2.89 -21.08
C LYS A 110 -1.89 -4.17 -20.41
N MET A 111 -0.73 -4.12 -19.77
CA MET A 111 0.01 -5.27 -19.26
C MET A 111 0.55 -4.97 -17.86
N SER A 112 0.10 -5.72 -16.85
CA SER A 112 0.68 -5.70 -15.50
C SER A 112 1.85 -6.68 -15.40
N TRP A 113 2.68 -6.55 -14.36
CA TRP A 113 3.74 -7.53 -14.09
C TRP A 113 3.18 -8.91 -13.74
N LEU A 114 1.99 -8.97 -13.16
CA LEU A 114 1.29 -10.23 -12.92
C LEU A 114 0.85 -10.88 -14.23
N LYS A 115 0.34 -10.12 -15.21
CA LYS A 115 0.05 -10.64 -16.56
C LYS A 115 1.31 -11.17 -17.26
N TYR A 116 2.46 -10.52 -17.04
CA TYR A 116 3.74 -11.04 -17.53
C TYR A 116 4.10 -12.39 -16.88
N LEU A 117 4.03 -12.50 -15.55
CA LEU A 117 4.30 -13.76 -14.85
C LEU A 117 3.34 -14.88 -15.27
N ALA A 118 2.07 -14.56 -15.55
CA ALA A 118 1.09 -15.51 -16.05
C ALA A 118 1.42 -15.99 -17.47
N THR A 119 1.92 -15.10 -18.33
CA THR A 119 2.39 -15.44 -19.69
C THR A 119 3.60 -16.37 -19.64
N GLU A 120 4.43 -16.27 -18.61
CA GLU A 120 5.59 -17.15 -18.36
C GLU A 120 5.25 -18.46 -17.63
N ASP A 121 3.96 -18.75 -17.46
CA ASP A 121 3.42 -19.91 -16.73
C ASP A 121 3.95 -20.03 -15.29
N LEU A 122 4.32 -18.90 -14.67
CA LEU A 122 4.80 -18.87 -13.29
C LEU A 122 3.65 -18.73 -12.28
N ILE A 123 2.53 -18.13 -12.71
CA ILE A 123 1.31 -17.96 -11.92
C ILE A 123 0.08 -18.17 -12.78
N ILE A 124 -1.06 -18.39 -12.14
CA ILE A 124 -2.41 -18.30 -12.70
C ILE A 124 -3.02 -17.03 -12.12
N LEU A 125 -3.27 -16.04 -12.98
CA LEU A 125 -3.82 -14.74 -12.56
C LEU A 125 -5.34 -14.73 -12.72
N LEU A 126 -6.08 -14.71 -11.61
CA LEU A 126 -7.54 -14.59 -11.68
C LEU A 126 -7.92 -13.11 -11.80
N ASP A 127 -8.20 -12.70 -13.05
CA ASP A 127 -8.62 -11.37 -13.46
C ASP A 127 -9.93 -11.51 -14.27
N PRO A 128 -11.10 -11.47 -13.61
CA PRO A 128 -12.39 -11.66 -14.26
C PRO A 128 -12.68 -10.56 -15.28
N LEU A 129 -13.32 -10.93 -16.40
CA LEU A 129 -13.75 -9.95 -17.39
C LEU A 129 -15.13 -9.43 -16.99
N TRP A 130 -15.20 -8.15 -16.67
CA TRP A 130 -16.46 -7.50 -16.34
C TRP A 130 -17.22 -7.16 -17.62
N ASN A 131 -18.17 -8.02 -18.01
CA ASN A 131 -19.18 -7.72 -19.01
C ASN A 131 -20.53 -7.37 -18.34
N GLU A 132 -21.54 -6.94 -19.12
CA GLU A 132 -22.87 -6.59 -18.59
C GLU A 132 -23.54 -7.73 -17.80
N GLU A 133 -23.15 -8.97 -18.06
CA GLU A 133 -23.70 -10.16 -17.40
C GLU A 133 -22.86 -10.67 -16.23
N HIS A 134 -21.70 -10.05 -15.96
CA HIS A 134 -20.71 -10.42 -14.94
C HIS A 134 -20.44 -11.93 -14.84
N ILE A 135 -20.32 -12.61 -15.98
CA ILE A 135 -20.11 -14.07 -16.00
C ILE A 135 -18.70 -14.41 -15.50
N LEU A 136 -18.63 -15.25 -14.47
CA LEU A 136 -17.38 -15.82 -13.98
C LEU A 136 -16.90 -16.91 -14.95
N GLN A 137 -15.96 -16.55 -15.82
CA GLN A 137 -15.40 -17.46 -16.82
C GLN A 137 -14.28 -18.35 -16.25
N LYS A 138 -14.19 -19.58 -16.74
CA LYS A 138 -13.07 -20.48 -16.40
C LYS A 138 -11.75 -19.90 -16.92
N TRP A 139 -10.67 -20.14 -16.20
CA TRP A 139 -9.32 -19.88 -16.67
C TRP A 139 -9.04 -20.54 -18.03
N ASP A 140 -8.53 -19.73 -18.94
CA ASP A 140 -8.11 -20.11 -20.28
C ASP A 140 -6.58 -20.09 -20.36
N ASP A 141 -5.98 -21.26 -20.55
CA ASP A 141 -4.53 -21.42 -20.64
C ASP A 141 -3.91 -20.77 -21.88
N GLU A 142 -4.68 -20.55 -22.95
CA GLU A 142 -4.18 -19.88 -24.16
C GLU A 142 -4.15 -18.37 -23.98
N ASN A 143 -5.24 -17.80 -23.44
CA ASN A 143 -5.40 -16.35 -23.31
C ASN A 143 -4.95 -15.80 -21.96
N LYS A 144 -4.61 -16.66 -20.99
CA LYS A 144 -4.16 -16.31 -19.63
C LYS A 144 -5.14 -15.37 -18.91
N ILE A 145 -6.43 -15.69 -19.00
CA ILE A 145 -7.50 -14.91 -18.38
C ILE A 145 -8.57 -15.83 -17.80
N GLY A 146 -9.18 -15.42 -16.68
CA GLY A 146 -10.24 -16.20 -16.04
C GLY A 146 -10.64 -15.65 -14.68
N ALA A 147 -11.87 -15.97 -14.26
CA ALA A 147 -12.41 -15.66 -12.94
C ALA A 147 -12.22 -16.81 -11.94
N TYR A 148 -12.05 -18.04 -12.43
CA TYR A 148 -11.81 -19.20 -11.57
C TYR A 148 -10.90 -20.26 -12.19
N TYR A 149 -10.25 -21.04 -11.33
CA TYR A 149 -9.40 -22.17 -11.68
C TYR A 149 -9.89 -23.45 -10.99
N ASP A 150 -9.82 -24.58 -11.70
CA ASP A 150 -10.24 -25.89 -11.21
C ASP A 150 -9.02 -26.74 -10.86
N ILE A 151 -9.01 -27.27 -9.64
CA ILE A 151 -8.06 -28.29 -9.19
C ILE A 151 -8.78 -29.65 -9.18
N PHE A 152 -8.21 -30.59 -9.93
CA PHE A 152 -8.59 -32.00 -9.92
C PHE A 152 -7.50 -32.78 -9.20
N LEU A 153 -7.85 -33.37 -8.05
CA LEU A 153 -6.92 -34.13 -7.24
C LEU A 153 -6.73 -35.50 -7.89
N LYS A 154 -5.49 -35.98 -7.92
CA LYS A 154 -5.21 -37.34 -8.41
C LYS A 154 -5.75 -38.34 -7.41
N GLU A 155 -6.58 -39.26 -7.86
CA GLU A 155 -6.93 -40.43 -7.07
C GLU A 155 -5.74 -41.38 -6.98
N ASP A 156 -5.58 -42.06 -5.84
CA ASP A 156 -4.54 -43.08 -5.64
C ASP A 156 -4.76 -44.32 -6.53
N ASP A 157 -5.95 -44.42 -7.17
CA ASP A 157 -6.28 -45.52 -8.05
C ASP A 157 -5.82 -45.24 -9.49
N LYS A 158 -4.82 -46.01 -9.93
CA LYS A 158 -4.15 -45.87 -11.24
C LYS A 158 -5.04 -46.17 -12.45
N ASN A 159 -6.32 -46.48 -12.23
CA ASN A 159 -7.26 -46.90 -13.26
C ASN A 159 -8.34 -45.87 -13.60
N ASP A 160 -8.50 -44.78 -12.85
CA ASP A 160 -9.51 -43.78 -13.14
C ASP A 160 -8.89 -42.51 -13.73
N LYS A 161 -8.59 -42.58 -15.03
CA LYS A 161 -8.44 -41.37 -15.84
C LYS A 161 -9.81 -41.02 -16.38
N ASP A 162 -10.73 -40.60 -15.51
CA ASP A 162 -11.96 -39.98 -15.98
C ASP A 162 -11.62 -38.57 -16.48
N GLU A 163 -11.16 -38.50 -17.72
CA GLU A 163 -10.92 -37.25 -18.45
C GLU A 163 -12.23 -36.42 -18.60
N ASN A 164 -13.39 -36.95 -18.17
CA ASN A 164 -14.70 -36.29 -18.18
C ASN A 164 -15.23 -35.91 -16.78
N LYS A 165 -14.39 -35.85 -15.73
CA LYS A 165 -14.85 -35.38 -14.41
C LYS A 165 -15.37 -33.93 -14.49
N GLU A 166 -16.70 -33.79 -14.49
CA GLU A 166 -17.38 -32.51 -14.73
C GLU A 166 -17.30 -31.55 -13.52
N ILE A 167 -17.12 -32.10 -12.31
CA ILE A 167 -17.07 -31.35 -11.04
C ILE A 167 -15.63 -31.32 -10.51
N ALA A 168 -15.10 -30.11 -10.30
CA ALA A 168 -13.78 -29.90 -9.71
C ALA A 168 -13.73 -30.31 -8.22
N ASP A 169 -12.60 -30.86 -7.78
CA ASP A 169 -12.40 -31.18 -6.36
C ASP A 169 -12.25 -29.89 -5.54
N VAL A 170 -11.45 -28.95 -6.03
CA VAL A 170 -11.38 -27.60 -5.48
C VAL A 170 -11.56 -26.58 -6.61
N ARG A 171 -12.54 -25.69 -6.47
CA ARG A 171 -12.74 -24.56 -7.39
C ARG A 171 -12.32 -23.27 -6.70
N ILE A 172 -11.43 -22.54 -7.33
CA ILE A 172 -10.82 -21.33 -6.78
C ILE A 172 -11.28 -20.15 -7.62
N PHE A 173 -12.13 -19.30 -7.05
CA PHE A 173 -12.56 -18.03 -7.61
C PHE A 173 -11.62 -16.91 -7.15
N GLY A 174 -11.45 -15.88 -7.97
CA GLY A 174 -10.59 -14.76 -7.63
C GLY A 174 -11.09 -13.45 -8.21
N VAL A 175 -10.99 -12.40 -7.40
CA VAL A 175 -11.27 -11.03 -7.80
C VAL A 175 -10.23 -10.13 -7.18
N GLY A 176 -9.57 -9.33 -8.01
CA GLY A 176 -8.59 -8.34 -7.56
C GLY A 176 -9.21 -7.22 -6.72
N TYR A 177 -8.38 -6.24 -6.34
CA TYR A 177 -8.82 -5.09 -5.57
C TYR A 177 -9.81 -4.19 -6.37
N LEU A 178 -11.01 -3.98 -5.85
CA LEU A 178 -12.08 -3.22 -6.52
C LEU A 178 -12.43 -1.89 -5.86
N GLY A 179 -11.80 -1.57 -4.72
CA GLY A 179 -12.07 -0.35 -3.96
C GLY A 179 -13.56 -0.19 -3.63
N ALA A 180 -14.15 0.95 -4.00
CA ALA A 180 -15.55 1.28 -3.67
C ALA A 180 -16.60 0.37 -4.34
N ALA A 181 -16.25 -0.37 -5.39
CA ALA A 181 -17.18 -1.27 -6.08
C ALA A 181 -17.32 -2.65 -5.39
N THR A 182 -16.50 -2.92 -4.38
CA THR A 182 -16.34 -4.26 -3.77
C THR A 182 -17.66 -4.86 -3.30
N GLU A 183 -18.48 -4.14 -2.51
CA GLU A 183 -19.72 -4.70 -1.96
C GLU A 183 -20.72 -5.11 -3.05
N ARG A 184 -20.93 -4.24 -4.05
CA ARG A 184 -21.81 -4.52 -5.19
C ARG A 184 -21.36 -5.75 -5.96
N ILE A 185 -20.07 -5.84 -6.26
CA ILE A 185 -19.53 -6.96 -7.04
C ILE A 185 -19.61 -8.27 -6.27
N ILE A 186 -19.41 -8.26 -4.95
CA ILE A 186 -19.60 -9.45 -4.10
C ILE A 186 -21.06 -9.93 -4.13
N GLU A 187 -22.02 -8.99 -4.11
CA GLU A 187 -23.44 -9.32 -4.27
C GLU A 187 -23.73 -9.95 -5.64
N ASP A 188 -23.22 -9.35 -6.72
CA ASP A 188 -23.36 -9.87 -8.08
C ASP A 188 -22.75 -11.28 -8.21
N ILE A 189 -21.55 -11.51 -7.67
CA ILE A 189 -20.90 -12.83 -7.63
C ILE A 189 -21.75 -13.83 -6.85
N GLY A 190 -22.23 -13.43 -5.67
CA GLY A 190 -23.13 -14.23 -4.85
C GLY A 190 -24.35 -14.69 -5.63
N ASN A 191 -24.95 -13.83 -6.46
CA ASN A 191 -26.10 -14.18 -7.30
C ASN A 191 -25.75 -15.14 -8.45
N HIS A 192 -24.53 -15.07 -8.98
CA HIS A 192 -24.05 -15.92 -10.08
C HIS A 192 -23.66 -17.34 -9.64
N LEU A 193 -23.03 -17.47 -8.48
CA LEU A 193 -22.58 -18.75 -7.94
C LEU A 193 -23.77 -19.70 -7.69
N GLY A 194 -23.67 -20.92 -8.21
CA GLY A 194 -24.70 -21.96 -8.16
C GLY A 194 -25.82 -21.83 -9.20
N ASN A 195 -25.97 -20.65 -9.81
CA ASN A 195 -27.01 -20.38 -10.81
C ASN A 195 -26.44 -20.37 -12.24
N LYS A 196 -25.47 -19.47 -12.50
CA LYS A 196 -24.80 -19.33 -13.80
C LYS A 196 -23.40 -19.93 -13.81
N CYS A 197 -22.80 -20.14 -12.64
CA CYS A 197 -21.50 -20.77 -12.48
C CYS A 197 -21.63 -21.96 -11.52
N SER A 198 -21.26 -23.16 -11.98
CA SER A 198 -21.30 -24.36 -11.14
C SER A 198 -20.29 -24.28 -9.99
N LEU A 199 -20.51 -25.06 -8.94
CA LEU A 199 -19.62 -25.16 -7.78
C LEU A 199 -18.80 -26.45 -7.84
N GLY A 200 -17.61 -26.42 -7.24
CA GLY A 200 -16.80 -27.61 -6.98
C GLY A 200 -17.18 -28.28 -5.64
N ARG A 201 -16.50 -29.38 -5.31
CA ARG A 201 -16.65 -30.08 -4.01
C ARG A 201 -16.17 -29.23 -2.83
N TYR A 202 -15.20 -28.35 -3.06
CA TYR A 202 -14.76 -27.28 -2.17
C TYR A 202 -14.58 -25.98 -2.94
N ASN A 203 -15.09 -24.87 -2.41
CA ASN A 203 -15.06 -23.59 -3.12
C ASN A 203 -14.26 -22.55 -2.32
N ILE A 204 -13.23 -22.00 -2.96
CA ILE A 204 -12.35 -20.97 -2.40
C ILE A 204 -12.59 -19.66 -3.15
N MET A 205 -12.62 -18.52 -2.44
CA MET A 205 -12.68 -17.19 -3.05
C MET A 205 -11.49 -16.34 -2.57
N LEU A 206 -10.65 -15.86 -3.49
CA LEU A 206 -9.59 -14.90 -3.22
C LEU A 206 -10.16 -13.49 -3.37
N LEU A 207 -9.97 -12.64 -2.35
CA LEU A 207 -10.33 -11.23 -2.38
C LEU A 207 -9.21 -10.40 -1.74
N HIS A 208 -8.94 -9.22 -2.27
CA HIS A 208 -8.04 -8.27 -1.65
C HIS A 208 -8.84 -7.09 -1.09
N LEU A 209 -9.24 -7.19 0.19
CA LEU A 209 -10.06 -6.18 0.86
C LEU A 209 -9.87 -6.20 2.38
N GLY A 210 -10.20 -5.10 3.04
CA GLY A 210 -10.25 -5.02 4.50
C GLY A 210 -11.67 -5.22 5.05
N ILE A 211 -11.77 -5.79 6.25
CA ILE A 211 -13.03 -5.88 6.99
C ILE A 211 -13.05 -4.83 8.12
N ASP A 212 -14.14 -4.07 8.18
CA ASP A 212 -14.37 -3.07 9.22
C ASP A 212 -14.28 -3.70 10.62
N GLY A 213 -13.66 -2.96 11.55
CA GLY A 213 -13.46 -3.38 12.94
C GLY A 213 -12.09 -3.98 13.24
N PHE A 214 -11.29 -4.31 12.22
CA PHE A 214 -9.89 -4.71 12.39
C PHE A 214 -8.93 -3.53 12.19
N VAL A 215 -9.19 -2.70 11.18
CA VAL A 215 -8.51 -1.42 10.97
C VAL A 215 -9.53 -0.42 10.41
N LYS A 216 -9.57 0.82 10.90
CA LYS A 216 -10.34 1.90 10.26
C LYS A 216 -9.53 2.45 9.09
N MET A 217 -9.64 1.80 7.94
CA MET A 217 -9.02 2.26 6.70
C MET A 217 -10.08 2.45 5.60
N SER A 218 -9.84 3.43 4.73
CA SER A 218 -10.69 3.63 3.56
C SER A 218 -10.63 2.38 2.67
N GLY A 219 -11.79 1.89 2.21
CA GLY A 219 -11.88 0.67 1.39
C GLY A 219 -12.18 -0.61 2.18
N CYS A 220 -12.33 -0.54 3.50
CA CYS A 220 -12.89 -1.64 4.28
C CYS A 220 -14.40 -1.77 4.05
N ILE A 221 -14.91 -2.99 4.15
CA ILE A 221 -16.35 -3.30 4.04
C ILE A 221 -16.86 -3.92 5.34
N ASN A 222 -18.18 -3.86 5.55
CA ASN A 222 -18.80 -4.61 6.63
C ASN A 222 -18.75 -6.12 6.34
N LEU A 223 -18.53 -6.95 7.36
CA LEU A 223 -18.59 -8.41 7.24
C LEU A 223 -19.91 -8.91 6.62
N ASP A 224 -21.02 -8.20 6.85
CA ASP A 224 -22.33 -8.54 6.30
C ASP A 224 -22.37 -8.48 4.76
N ALA A 225 -21.49 -7.69 4.13
CA ALA A 225 -21.35 -7.65 2.67
C ALA A 225 -20.85 -8.97 2.08
N LEU A 226 -20.21 -9.85 2.88
CA LEU A 226 -19.79 -11.19 2.43
C LEU A 226 -20.94 -12.22 2.46
N MET A 227 -22.08 -11.91 3.09
CA MET A 227 -23.17 -12.88 3.28
C MET A 227 -23.76 -13.48 1.99
N PRO A 228 -23.81 -12.78 0.84
CA PRO A 228 -24.23 -13.38 -0.44
C PRO A 228 -23.38 -14.60 -0.87
N LEU A 229 -22.12 -14.70 -0.40
CA LEU A 229 -21.23 -15.82 -0.68
C LEU A 229 -21.41 -17.00 0.29
N ARG A 230 -22.15 -16.79 1.38
CA ARG A 230 -22.34 -17.80 2.43
C ARG A 230 -23.06 -19.01 1.85
N ASN A 231 -22.63 -20.21 2.27
CA ASN A 231 -23.08 -21.53 1.80
C ASN A 231 -22.67 -21.88 0.35
N LYS A 232 -22.04 -20.96 -0.39
CA LYS A 232 -21.51 -21.20 -1.74
C LYS A 232 -19.99 -21.26 -1.76
N ILE A 233 -19.34 -20.47 -0.90
CA ILE A 233 -17.90 -20.46 -0.66
C ILE A 233 -17.61 -21.07 0.71
N ASP A 234 -16.66 -22.00 0.73
CA ASP A 234 -16.23 -22.72 1.94
C ASP A 234 -15.01 -22.05 2.59
N TYR A 235 -14.16 -21.35 1.80
CA TYR A 235 -12.99 -20.61 2.29
C TYR A 235 -12.82 -19.27 1.54
N ILE A 236 -12.76 -18.16 2.25
CA ILE A 236 -12.39 -16.84 1.73
C ILE A 236 -10.96 -16.54 2.15
N ALA A 237 -10.10 -16.38 1.14
CA ALA A 237 -8.70 -16.04 1.26
C ALA A 237 -8.53 -14.51 1.09
N LEU A 238 -8.39 -13.79 2.20
CA LEU A 238 -8.23 -12.32 2.20
C LEU A 238 -6.76 -11.88 2.20
N GLY A 239 -6.53 -10.64 1.74
CA GLY A 239 -5.29 -9.86 1.92
C GLY A 239 -5.58 -8.43 2.38
N HIS A 240 -4.76 -7.45 1.96
CA HIS A 240 -4.92 -5.99 2.14
C HIS A 240 -4.59 -5.46 3.54
N ILE A 241 -4.99 -6.17 4.59
CA ILE A 241 -4.64 -5.82 5.96
C ILE A 241 -3.42 -6.65 6.35
N HIS A 242 -2.32 -5.99 6.68
CA HIS A 242 -1.07 -6.64 7.08
C HIS A 242 -1.10 -7.20 8.50
N ALA A 243 -2.23 -7.79 8.92
CA ALA A 243 -2.39 -8.41 10.23
C ALA A 243 -3.33 -9.61 10.12
N LYS A 244 -2.95 -10.70 10.78
CA LYS A 244 -3.73 -11.92 10.86
C LYS A 244 -5.09 -11.65 11.50
N TYR A 245 -6.15 -12.14 10.86
CA TYR A 245 -7.44 -12.33 11.51
C TYR A 245 -8.23 -13.47 10.88
N GLU A 246 -9.18 -14.00 11.65
CA GLU A 246 -10.03 -15.12 11.27
C GLU A 246 -11.47 -14.80 11.67
N LEU A 247 -12.44 -15.04 10.78
CA LEU A 247 -13.84 -14.74 11.00
C LEU A 247 -14.72 -15.93 10.64
N ARG A 248 -15.55 -16.34 11.61
CA ARG A 248 -16.61 -17.36 11.44
C ARG A 248 -16.14 -18.67 10.78
N ASN A 249 -14.86 -19.03 10.92
CA ASN A 249 -14.24 -20.25 10.37
C ASN A 249 -14.40 -20.45 8.85
N TRP A 250 -14.50 -19.36 8.09
CA TRP A 250 -14.56 -19.40 6.62
C TRP A 250 -13.91 -18.19 5.95
N VAL A 251 -13.49 -17.18 6.73
CA VAL A 251 -12.79 -15.99 6.24
C VAL A 251 -11.46 -15.89 6.97
N TYR A 252 -10.38 -15.85 6.21
CA TYR A 252 -9.02 -15.92 6.73
C TYR A 252 -8.18 -14.84 6.07
N ASN A 253 -7.55 -14.00 6.88
CA ASN A 253 -6.50 -13.10 6.44
C ASN A 253 -5.19 -13.50 7.13
N PRO A 254 -4.12 -13.85 6.39
CA PRO A 254 -2.86 -14.28 6.97
C PRO A 254 -2.02 -13.11 7.52
N GLY A 255 -2.33 -11.89 7.08
CA GLY A 255 -1.42 -10.75 7.18
C GLY A 255 -0.27 -10.87 6.18
N SER A 256 0.68 -9.93 6.24
CA SER A 256 1.84 -9.92 5.36
C SER A 256 2.89 -10.97 5.71
N THR A 257 3.76 -11.30 4.76
CA THR A 257 4.88 -12.23 5.00
C THR A 257 6.08 -11.55 5.68
N GLU A 258 6.21 -10.23 5.52
CA GLU A 258 7.20 -9.38 6.21
C GLU A 258 6.55 -8.06 6.69
N ILE A 259 7.12 -7.44 7.72
CA ILE A 259 6.64 -6.20 8.33
C ILE A 259 6.82 -5.04 7.33
N CYS A 260 5.69 -4.48 6.91
CA CYS A 260 5.63 -3.36 5.97
C CYS A 260 5.63 -2.01 6.70
N SER A 261 5.28 -1.99 7.99
CA SER A 261 5.36 -0.80 8.84
C SER A 261 5.65 -1.20 10.28
N ILE A 262 6.45 -0.40 10.97
CA ILE A 262 6.75 -0.63 12.39
C ILE A 262 5.50 -0.53 13.29
N SER A 263 4.44 0.11 12.83
CA SER A 263 3.14 0.12 13.52
C SER A 263 2.49 -1.26 13.59
N GLU A 264 2.97 -2.23 12.79
CA GLU A 264 2.44 -3.59 12.72
C GLU A 264 3.16 -4.53 13.71
N LEU A 265 4.12 -4.04 14.50
CA LEU A 265 4.95 -4.85 15.42
C LEU A 265 4.17 -5.73 16.39
N ASP A 266 3.01 -5.27 16.84
CA ASP A 266 2.15 -5.97 17.80
C ASP A 266 1.17 -6.94 17.11
N LYS A 267 1.20 -7.02 15.78
CA LYS A 267 0.31 -7.85 14.99
C LYS A 267 0.92 -9.21 14.71
N GLU A 268 0.04 -10.18 14.48
CA GLU A 268 0.47 -11.47 13.95
C GLU A 268 0.52 -11.40 12.42
N HIS A 269 1.53 -12.02 11.85
CA HIS A 269 1.81 -12.01 10.42
C HIS A 269 2.22 -13.42 9.99
N GLY A 270 2.18 -13.76 8.70
CA GLY A 270 2.61 -15.08 8.21
C GLY A 270 1.80 -15.58 7.03
N PHE A 271 1.51 -16.88 7.02
CA PHE A 271 0.68 -17.53 6.00
C PHE A 271 -0.09 -18.70 6.61
N TYR A 272 -1.17 -19.15 5.96
CA TYR A 272 -1.87 -20.36 6.35
C TYR A 272 -1.38 -21.58 5.58
N TYR A 273 -1.27 -22.70 6.28
CA TYR A 273 -1.21 -24.04 5.72
C TYR A 273 -2.55 -24.73 6.04
N VAL A 274 -3.20 -25.27 5.02
CA VAL A 274 -4.54 -25.86 5.14
C VAL A 274 -4.53 -27.24 4.52
N GLU A 275 -5.13 -28.19 5.23
CA GLU A 275 -5.39 -29.54 4.74
C GLU A 275 -6.90 -29.76 4.62
N LEU A 276 -7.32 -30.31 3.48
CA LEU A 276 -8.67 -30.73 3.21
C LEU A 276 -8.74 -32.24 3.26
N GLY A 277 -9.84 -32.76 3.80
CA GLY A 277 -10.15 -34.17 3.78
C GLY A 277 -11.61 -34.44 3.46
N GLU A 278 -11.90 -35.72 3.30
CA GLU A 278 -13.21 -36.26 2.99
C GLU A 278 -13.58 -37.28 4.08
N GLU A 279 -14.83 -37.28 4.53
CA GLU A 279 -15.33 -38.30 5.46
C GLU A 279 -15.56 -39.62 4.72
N MET A 280 -15.15 -40.75 5.30
CA MET A 280 -15.26 -42.07 4.65
C MET A 280 -16.70 -42.49 4.29
N GLU A 281 -17.72 -41.95 4.97
CA GLU A 281 -19.14 -42.30 4.77
C GLU A 281 -19.94 -41.22 4.02
N ASP A 282 -19.31 -40.12 3.60
CA ASP A 282 -20.01 -39.04 2.91
C ASP A 282 -20.34 -39.44 1.46
N LYS A 283 -21.63 -39.57 1.16
CA LYS A 283 -22.12 -39.95 -0.18
C LYS A 283 -22.03 -38.80 -1.18
N ASP A 284 -21.93 -37.56 -0.69
CA ASP A 284 -21.84 -36.37 -1.53
C ASP A 284 -20.38 -36.03 -1.86
N GLY A 285 -19.44 -36.71 -1.20
CA GLY A 285 -18.00 -36.51 -1.34
C GLY A 285 -17.56 -35.08 -1.03
N LYS A 286 -18.19 -34.38 -0.08
CA LYS A 286 -17.83 -32.99 0.19
C LYS A 286 -16.48 -32.91 0.91
N LEU A 287 -15.57 -32.07 0.41
CA LEU A 287 -14.31 -31.81 1.09
C LEU A 287 -14.52 -30.81 2.25
N ARG A 288 -13.73 -30.97 3.31
CA ARG A 288 -13.78 -30.13 4.51
C ARG A 288 -12.37 -29.87 5.03
N VAL A 289 -12.18 -28.76 5.74
CA VAL A 289 -10.91 -28.48 6.42
C VAL A 289 -10.71 -29.49 7.55
N THR A 290 -9.67 -30.31 7.44
CA THR A 290 -9.23 -31.23 8.50
C THR A 290 -8.19 -30.58 9.40
N HIS A 291 -7.38 -29.68 8.84
CA HIS A 291 -6.32 -28.99 9.57
C HIS A 291 -6.10 -27.61 8.98
N ILE A 292 -5.88 -26.62 9.86
CA ILE A 292 -5.47 -25.27 9.50
C ILE A 292 -4.46 -24.79 10.52
N GLU A 293 -3.33 -24.28 10.02
CA GLU A 293 -2.22 -23.76 10.82
C GLU A 293 -1.80 -22.40 10.24
N HIS A 294 -1.65 -21.41 11.11
CA HIS A 294 -1.00 -20.15 10.73
C HIS A 294 0.49 -20.25 11.07
N VAL A 295 1.33 -20.20 10.05
CA VAL A 295 2.77 -20.36 10.14
C VAL A 295 3.44 -19.00 10.11
N LYS A 296 4.32 -18.73 11.09
CA LYS A 296 5.07 -17.48 11.20
C LYS A 296 6.37 -17.57 10.39
N ASN A 297 6.61 -16.62 9.48
CA ASN A 297 7.89 -16.48 8.77
C ASN A 297 9.02 -16.07 9.72
N ASN A 298 10.24 -16.49 9.37
CA ASN A 298 11.45 -16.01 10.02
C ASN A 298 11.81 -14.62 9.47
N ARG A 299 11.53 -13.59 10.27
CA ARG A 299 11.61 -12.17 9.87
C ARG A 299 12.74 -11.42 10.54
N ARG A 300 13.09 -10.26 9.97
CA ARG A 300 14.00 -9.32 10.62
C ARG A 300 13.38 -8.82 11.93
N LYS A 301 14.20 -8.71 12.97
CA LYS A 301 13.77 -8.12 14.24
C LYS A 301 13.59 -6.61 14.11
N PHE A 302 12.45 -6.14 14.56
CA PHE A 302 12.19 -4.73 14.78
C PHE A 302 12.13 -4.45 16.27
N CYS A 303 12.71 -3.34 16.69
CA CYS A 303 12.72 -2.93 18.09
C CYS A 303 12.26 -1.49 18.20
N LYS A 304 11.38 -1.23 19.17
CA LYS A 304 10.88 0.10 19.48
C LYS A 304 11.24 0.45 20.92
N TYR A 305 11.90 1.58 21.11
CA TYR A 305 12.33 2.06 22.42
C TYR A 305 11.90 3.50 22.63
N ASP A 306 11.43 3.80 23.84
CA ASP A 306 11.04 5.15 24.24
C ASP A 306 11.99 5.64 25.34
N LEU A 307 12.70 6.74 25.09
CA LEU A 307 13.52 7.42 26.07
C LEU A 307 12.76 8.61 26.65
N LYS A 308 12.49 8.56 27.95
CA LYS A 308 11.94 9.70 28.68
C LYS A 308 13.01 10.77 28.86
N VAL A 309 12.80 11.95 28.28
CA VAL A 309 13.73 13.09 28.37
C VAL A 309 13.25 14.19 29.33
N THR A 310 12.13 13.97 30.01
CA THR A 310 11.51 14.95 30.89
C THR A 310 12.47 15.45 31.96
N GLY A 311 12.61 16.78 32.05
CA GLY A 311 13.41 17.45 33.08
C GLY A 311 14.93 17.47 32.83
N LEU A 312 15.42 16.89 31.73
CA LEU A 312 16.84 16.97 31.36
C LEU A 312 17.23 18.40 31.02
N GLY A 313 18.37 18.87 31.54
CA GLY A 313 18.75 20.29 31.53
C GLY A 313 19.54 20.78 30.33
N ASN A 314 20.07 19.88 29.49
CA ASN A 314 20.84 20.25 28.29
C ASN A 314 20.94 19.07 27.30
N PRO A 315 21.32 19.31 26.03
CA PRO A 315 21.49 18.26 25.03
C PRO A 315 22.47 17.15 25.42
N SER A 316 23.55 17.49 26.15
CA SER A 316 24.54 16.50 26.61
C SER A 316 23.95 15.47 27.56
N ALA A 317 22.99 15.87 28.39
CA ALA A 317 22.26 14.97 29.27
C ALA A 317 21.42 13.96 28.47
N VAL A 318 20.83 14.37 27.33
CA VAL A 318 20.11 13.44 26.44
C VAL A 318 21.06 12.44 25.81
N TYR A 319 22.20 12.86 25.28
CA TYR A 319 23.18 11.93 24.71
C TYR A 319 23.69 10.92 25.75
N SER A 320 23.87 11.35 27.00
CA SER A 320 24.26 10.47 28.11
C SER A 320 23.14 9.48 28.46
N ALA A 321 21.88 9.93 28.48
CA ALA A 321 20.72 9.08 28.73
C ALA A 321 20.51 8.03 27.62
N VAL A 322 20.77 8.39 26.35
CA VAL A 322 20.79 7.45 25.22
C VAL A 322 21.89 6.39 25.41
N GLU A 323 23.06 6.78 25.91
CA GLU A 323 24.14 5.83 26.16
C GLU A 323 23.83 4.86 27.31
N GLU A 324 23.17 5.35 28.36
CA GLU A 324 22.74 4.52 29.48
C GLU A 324 21.59 3.58 29.11
N SER A 325 20.60 4.06 28.35
CA SER A 325 19.50 3.24 27.85
C SER A 325 20.02 2.12 26.96
N TYR A 326 20.98 2.41 26.08
CA TYR A 326 21.64 1.39 25.26
C TYR A 326 22.23 0.27 26.11
N LYS A 327 22.95 0.59 27.19
CA LYS A 327 23.56 -0.45 28.05
C LYS A 327 22.52 -1.39 28.64
N THR A 328 21.37 -0.82 29.02
CA THR A 328 20.23 -1.58 29.54
C THR A 328 19.64 -2.48 28.45
N ILE A 329 19.36 -1.91 27.27
CA ILE A 329 18.77 -2.63 26.14
C ILE A 329 19.72 -3.73 25.62
N ALA A 330 21.03 -3.45 25.50
CA ALA A 330 22.02 -4.41 25.05
C ALA A 330 22.08 -5.64 25.96
N LYS A 331 21.96 -5.42 27.29
CA LYS A 331 21.86 -6.49 28.27
C LYS A 331 20.59 -7.33 28.10
N GLU A 332 19.45 -6.70 27.82
CA GLU A 332 18.18 -7.40 27.54
C GLU A 332 18.25 -8.23 26.25
N LEU A 333 18.88 -7.70 25.21
CA LEU A 333 19.04 -8.36 23.92
C LEU A 333 20.15 -9.42 23.89
N GLY A 334 20.90 -9.60 24.99
CA GLY A 334 22.04 -10.52 25.04
C GLY A 334 23.20 -10.11 24.12
N ILE A 335 23.27 -8.84 23.74
CA ILE A 335 24.40 -8.26 23.01
C ILE A 335 25.49 -8.04 24.05
N GLU A 336 26.50 -8.92 24.09
CA GLU A 336 27.70 -8.70 24.88
C GLU A 336 28.32 -7.37 24.43
N SER A 337 28.16 -6.33 25.24
CA SER A 337 28.91 -5.09 25.04
C SER A 337 30.40 -5.44 25.06
N ASN A 338 31.16 -5.04 24.05
CA ASN A 338 32.62 -5.22 23.94
C ASN A 338 33.40 -4.44 25.03
N MET A 339 33.02 -4.53 26.30
CA MET A 339 33.65 -3.80 27.41
C MET A 339 34.58 -4.63 28.28
N ASP A 340 34.76 -5.92 28.01
CA ASP A 340 35.74 -6.77 28.71
C ASP A 340 36.78 -7.36 27.74
N GLU A 341 37.42 -6.52 26.91
CA GLU A 341 38.55 -6.96 26.06
C GLU A 341 39.85 -7.21 26.84
N GLU A 342 39.91 -6.82 28.12
CA GLU A 342 41.12 -6.90 28.94
C GLU A 342 41.25 -8.20 29.77
N TYR A 343 40.24 -9.07 29.78
CA TYR A 343 40.26 -10.33 30.55
C TYR A 343 39.55 -11.48 29.79
N ARG A 344 40.15 -11.96 28.69
CA ARG A 344 39.72 -13.22 28.06
C ARG A 344 40.94 -14.10 27.75
N ASP A 345 41.05 -15.22 28.47
CA ASP A 345 42.09 -16.23 28.29
C ASP A 345 42.09 -16.83 26.87
N GLU A 346 43.26 -17.22 26.38
CA GLU A 346 43.47 -17.73 25.02
C GLU A 346 42.65 -19.01 24.69
N GLU A 347 42.19 -19.72 25.71
CA GLU A 347 41.36 -20.92 25.58
C GLU A 347 39.92 -20.58 25.14
N TYR A 348 39.37 -19.46 25.63
CA TYR A 348 38.04 -18.97 25.24
C TYR A 348 38.01 -18.45 23.79
N LYS A 349 39.13 -17.87 23.32
CA LYS A 349 39.28 -17.43 21.92
C LYS A 349 39.31 -18.62 20.95
N LYS A 350 39.81 -19.78 21.38
CA LYS A 350 39.83 -21.02 20.57
C LYS A 350 38.48 -21.73 20.53
N GLU A 351 37.71 -21.71 21.61
CA GLU A 351 36.33 -22.23 21.61
C GLU A 351 35.41 -21.40 20.71
N LYS A 352 35.49 -20.06 20.79
CA LYS A 352 34.66 -19.18 19.95
C LYS A 352 35.01 -19.27 18.46
N ALA A 353 36.28 -19.44 18.11
CA ALA A 353 36.71 -19.68 16.72
C ALA A 353 36.17 -21.02 16.15
N ASN A 354 35.94 -22.03 16.99
CA ASN A 354 35.31 -23.29 16.59
C ASN A 354 33.78 -23.19 16.46
N GLU A 355 33.12 -22.26 17.17
CA GLU A 355 31.68 -21.98 17.03
C GLU A 355 31.36 -21.00 15.89
N GLU A 356 32.21 -20.00 15.65
CA GLU A 356 32.08 -19.02 14.56
C GLU A 356 32.21 -19.67 13.17
N GLY A 357 32.84 -20.85 13.07
CA GLY A 357 32.85 -21.68 11.87
C GLY A 357 31.52 -22.35 11.52
N LYS A 358 30.48 -22.26 12.37
CA LYS A 358 29.18 -22.94 12.18
C LYS A 358 27.93 -22.06 12.30
N LYS A 359 28.05 -20.76 12.62
CA LYS A 359 26.95 -19.80 12.52
C LYS A 359 27.45 -18.49 11.93
N SER A 360 27.38 -18.37 10.61
CA SER A 360 27.20 -17.04 10.00
C SER A 360 25.99 -16.42 10.69
N ARG A 361 26.17 -15.34 11.48
CA ARG A 361 25.04 -14.52 11.97
C ARG A 361 24.21 -14.20 10.73
N ARG A 362 22.96 -14.66 10.68
CA ARG A 362 22.14 -14.44 9.49
C ARG A 362 21.99 -12.92 9.35
N ASN A 363 21.97 -12.39 8.13
CA ASN A 363 21.76 -10.95 7.90
C ASN A 363 20.47 -10.45 8.61
N LEU A 364 19.49 -11.33 8.78
CA LEU A 364 18.24 -11.12 9.52
C LEU A 364 18.42 -10.80 11.03
N ASP A 365 19.56 -11.12 11.63
CA ASP A 365 19.80 -10.90 13.06
C ASP A 365 20.07 -9.41 13.38
N LYS A 366 20.44 -8.60 12.39
CA LYS A 366 20.63 -7.16 12.53
C LYS A 366 19.28 -6.44 12.58
N PRO A 367 18.93 -5.72 13.66
CA PRO A 367 17.58 -5.21 13.81
C PRO A 367 17.34 -3.92 13.01
N VAL A 368 16.06 -3.60 12.83
CA VAL A 368 15.58 -2.25 12.57
C VAL A 368 15.16 -1.65 13.90
N ILE A 369 15.61 -0.43 14.22
CA ILE A 369 15.33 0.22 15.50
C ILE A 369 14.58 1.53 15.26
N GLU A 370 13.47 1.70 15.96
CA GLU A 370 12.83 3.00 16.16
C GLU A 370 13.04 3.44 17.60
N TYR A 371 13.55 4.65 17.75
CA TYR A 371 13.93 5.21 19.03
C TYR A 371 13.24 6.57 19.22
N ASN A 372 12.29 6.64 20.16
CA ASN A 372 11.48 7.83 20.38
C ASN A 372 12.02 8.61 21.57
N LEU A 373 12.30 9.90 21.38
CA LEU A 373 12.56 10.84 22.47
C LEU A 373 11.21 11.40 22.94
N VAL A 374 10.77 11.03 24.15
CA VAL A 374 9.43 11.35 24.66
C VAL A 374 9.51 12.22 25.91
N GLY A 375 8.67 13.25 25.99
CA GLY A 375 8.57 14.12 27.17
C GLY A 375 9.02 15.56 26.90
N TYR A 376 9.37 16.30 27.96
CA TYR A 376 9.70 17.73 27.86
C TYR A 376 11.06 18.05 28.50
N PRO A 377 12.10 18.38 27.70
CA PRO A 377 13.39 18.81 28.24
C PRO A 377 13.31 20.24 28.80
N ASN A 378 14.20 20.58 29.75
CA ASN A 378 14.38 21.93 30.28
C ASN A 378 15.32 22.79 29.40
N PHE A 379 15.36 22.51 28.09
CA PHE A 379 16.16 23.23 27.10
C PHE A 379 15.48 23.14 25.73
N ASP A 380 16.01 23.88 24.75
CA ASP A 380 15.49 23.86 23.37
C ASP A 380 15.62 22.47 22.73
N MET A 381 14.49 21.84 22.40
CA MET A 381 14.43 20.51 21.81
C MET A 381 15.14 20.40 20.46
N TYR A 382 15.27 21.50 19.71
CA TYR A 382 15.97 21.52 18.43
C TYR A 382 17.50 21.57 18.57
N ALA A 383 18.01 21.76 19.79
CA ALA A 383 19.44 21.67 20.07
C ALA A 383 19.95 20.22 20.08
N ILE A 384 19.06 19.23 19.92
CA ILE A 384 19.41 17.81 19.81
C ILE A 384 19.70 17.46 18.34
N ASP A 385 20.90 16.95 18.10
CA ASP A 385 21.27 16.35 16.83
C ASP A 385 20.77 14.90 16.77
N LEU A 386 19.63 14.69 16.11
CA LEU A 386 19.03 13.37 15.95
C LEU A 386 19.93 12.42 15.14
N LYS A 387 20.65 12.93 14.13
CA LYS A 387 21.55 12.11 13.30
C LYS A 387 22.73 11.58 14.12
N LYS A 388 23.21 12.37 15.08
CA LYS A 388 24.22 11.90 16.04
C LYS A 388 23.70 10.73 16.87
N ILE A 389 22.46 10.80 17.34
CA ILE A 389 21.81 9.71 18.10
C ILE A 389 21.63 8.48 17.20
N GLU A 390 21.13 8.65 15.98
CA GLU A 390 20.98 7.57 14.99
C GLU A 390 22.30 6.86 14.75
N LYS A 391 23.38 7.60 14.51
CA LYS A 391 24.72 7.03 14.31
C LYS A 391 25.21 6.28 15.54
N MET A 392 25.08 6.88 16.73
CA MET A 392 25.49 6.26 17.99
C MET A 392 24.78 4.91 18.22
N LEU A 393 23.47 4.85 17.95
CA LEU A 393 22.68 3.63 18.13
C LEU A 393 22.94 2.62 17.00
N SER A 394 23.11 3.08 15.76
CA SER A 394 23.39 2.22 14.61
C SER A 394 24.68 1.42 14.81
N ASP A 395 25.77 2.11 15.19
CA ASP A 395 27.08 1.50 15.45
C ASP A 395 27.01 0.50 16.62
N LYS A 396 26.25 0.84 17.67
CA LYS A 396 26.18 0.07 18.91
C LYS A 396 25.27 -1.16 18.83
N PHE A 397 24.21 -1.11 18.03
CA PHE A 397 23.28 -2.23 17.82
C PHE A 397 23.61 -3.08 16.60
N GLU A 398 24.62 -2.71 15.81
CA GLU A 398 24.86 -3.27 14.48
C GLU A 398 23.56 -3.27 13.63
N ALA A 399 22.71 -2.25 13.84
CA ALA A 399 21.39 -2.16 13.23
C ALA A 399 21.52 -1.77 11.75
N ILE A 400 20.65 -2.31 10.89
CA ILE A 400 20.63 -1.91 9.48
C ILE A 400 19.98 -0.53 9.29
N VAL A 401 19.05 -0.18 10.19
CA VAL A 401 18.32 1.08 10.18
C VAL A 401 18.06 1.48 11.62
N VAL A 402 18.39 2.72 11.95
CA VAL A 402 17.93 3.38 13.17
C VAL A 402 17.18 4.63 12.77
N LYS A 403 15.93 4.75 13.22
CA LYS A 403 15.12 5.93 13.07
C LYS A 403 14.91 6.57 14.43
N VAL A 404 15.37 7.81 14.62
CA VAL A 404 15.11 8.55 15.85
C VAL A 404 13.98 9.52 15.63
N ASN A 405 12.86 9.34 16.33
CA ASN A 405 11.75 10.27 16.29
C ASN A 405 11.83 11.25 17.47
N ASN A 406 11.58 12.52 17.18
CA ASN A 406 11.40 13.54 18.19
C ASN A 406 9.91 13.66 18.54
N GLU A 407 9.51 13.01 19.63
CA GLU A 407 8.15 13.08 20.21
C GLU A 407 8.16 13.96 21.48
N MET A 408 9.10 14.90 21.57
CA MET A 408 9.19 15.85 22.67
C MET A 408 8.18 16.98 22.52
N TYR A 409 7.77 17.59 23.63
CA TYR A 409 6.86 18.73 23.66
C TYR A 409 7.34 19.83 24.62
N PRO A 410 6.96 21.10 24.40
CA PRO A 410 7.35 22.21 25.29
C PRO A 410 6.84 22.03 26.73
N PRO A 411 7.61 22.46 27.76
CA PRO A 411 7.19 22.38 29.17
C PRO A 411 5.88 23.13 29.47
N ASP A 412 5.62 24.24 28.78
CA ASP A 412 4.46 25.12 29.01
C ASP A 412 3.11 24.48 28.57
N LEU A 413 3.14 23.28 28.00
CA LEU A 413 1.99 22.48 27.60
C LEU A 413 1.71 21.31 28.57
N SER A 414 2.36 21.27 29.74
CA SER A 414 2.25 20.19 30.72
C SER A 414 1.10 20.34 31.74
N GLU A 415 0.41 21.47 31.78
CA GLU A 415 -0.86 21.57 32.51
C GLU A 415 -1.99 21.13 31.56
N ASP A 416 -2.63 20.04 31.95
CA ASP A 416 -3.66 19.27 31.22
C ASP A 416 -3.11 18.31 30.15
N ILE A 417 -2.64 17.12 30.57
CA ILE A 417 -3.08 15.81 30.06
C ILE A 417 -2.51 14.73 31.00
N LYS A 418 -3.37 14.17 31.85
CA LYS A 418 -3.17 12.82 32.37
C LYS A 418 -3.64 11.83 31.31
N THR A 419 -2.82 10.81 31.11
CA THR A 419 -3.07 9.63 30.28
C THR A 419 -4.28 8.85 30.78
N ASP A 420 -5.22 8.57 29.89
CA ASP A 420 -5.85 7.26 29.67
C ASP A 420 -6.44 7.27 28.24
N GLY A 421 -6.42 6.11 27.58
CA GLY A 421 -6.59 5.94 26.13
C GLY A 421 -7.79 6.66 25.50
N GLU A 422 -7.61 7.02 24.24
CA GLU A 422 -8.58 7.69 23.36
C GLU A 422 -8.85 9.18 23.60
N HIS A 423 -7.83 10.04 23.70
CA HIS A 423 -8.00 11.43 23.26
C HIS A 423 -6.73 11.96 22.59
N VAL A 424 -6.88 12.36 21.33
CA VAL A 424 -5.82 12.99 20.53
C VAL A 424 -5.42 14.30 21.21
N ASN A 425 -4.12 14.48 21.46
CA ASN A 425 -3.59 15.76 21.93
C ASN A 425 -4.02 16.85 20.94
N LYS A 426 -4.92 17.74 21.38
CA LYS A 426 -5.53 18.77 20.54
C LYS A 426 -4.49 19.66 19.87
N TYR A 427 -3.37 19.91 20.56
CA TYR A 427 -2.25 20.64 20.01
C TYR A 427 -1.56 19.85 18.91
N LYS A 428 -1.25 18.56 19.14
CA LYS A 428 -0.62 17.69 18.13
C LYS A 428 -1.48 17.58 16.87
N LEU A 429 -2.79 17.39 17.04
CA LEU A 429 -3.73 17.37 15.91
C LEU A 429 -3.75 18.71 15.18
N GLU A 430 -3.85 19.82 15.91
CA GLU A 430 -3.90 21.14 15.32
C GLU A 430 -2.60 21.49 14.58
N TYR A 431 -1.45 21.15 15.16
CA TYR A 431 -0.14 21.29 14.53
C TYR A 431 -0.02 20.44 13.27
N GLU A 432 -0.29 19.14 13.34
CA GLU A 432 -0.19 18.23 12.19
C GLU A 432 -1.14 18.63 11.06
N VAL A 433 -2.36 19.09 11.39
CA VAL A 433 -3.32 19.57 10.39
C VAL A 433 -2.81 20.85 9.72
N LEU A 434 -2.33 21.82 10.50
CA LEU A 434 -1.82 23.08 9.97
C LEU A 434 -0.55 22.86 9.14
N GLU A 435 0.41 22.09 9.63
CA GLU A 435 1.65 21.76 8.95
C GLU A 435 1.37 21.07 7.60
N LYS A 436 0.54 20.01 7.59
CA LYS A 436 0.17 19.32 6.36
C LYS A 436 -0.52 20.24 5.36
N ARG A 437 -1.38 21.15 5.82
CA ARG A 437 -2.07 22.12 4.94
C ARG A 437 -1.13 23.17 4.38
N ILE A 438 -0.19 23.67 5.17
CA ILE A 438 0.80 24.67 4.73
C ILE A 438 1.82 24.01 3.78
N ALA A 439 2.18 22.75 4.02
CA ALA A 439 3.10 21.99 3.16
C ALA A 439 2.54 21.70 1.75
N CYS A 440 1.23 21.87 1.53
CA CYS A 440 0.62 21.81 0.20
C CYS A 440 0.95 23.04 -0.67
N ASP A 441 1.42 24.15 -0.09
CA ASP A 441 1.87 25.33 -0.83
C ASP A 441 3.40 25.29 -0.97
N GLU A 442 3.89 25.13 -2.21
CA GLU A 442 5.32 25.00 -2.52
C GLU A 442 6.15 26.18 -1.99
N ARG A 443 5.57 27.38 -1.89
CA ARG A 443 6.27 28.59 -1.42
C ARG A 443 6.60 28.56 0.06
N TYR A 444 5.86 27.77 0.85
CA TYR A 444 5.94 27.76 2.30
C TYR A 444 6.28 26.37 2.87
N LYS A 445 6.43 25.37 2.00
CA LYS A 445 6.71 23.98 2.36
C LYS A 445 7.94 23.85 3.25
N HIS A 446 9.01 24.59 2.96
CA HIS A 446 10.27 24.59 3.73
C HIS A 446 10.12 25.14 5.15
N ALA A 447 9.14 26.01 5.38
CA ALA A 447 8.85 26.65 6.66
C ALA A 447 7.51 26.21 7.27
N SER A 448 6.89 25.16 6.73
CA SER A 448 5.52 24.73 7.07
C SER A 448 5.34 24.47 8.57
N GLY A 449 6.30 23.78 9.20
CA GLY A 449 6.30 23.56 10.65
C GLY A 449 6.45 24.85 11.47
N LEU A 450 7.24 25.83 11.01
CA LEU A 450 7.42 27.13 11.68
C LEU A 450 6.16 27.99 11.58
N ILE A 451 5.50 27.97 10.43
CA ILE A 451 4.25 28.72 10.19
C ILE A 451 3.11 28.08 11.00
N ALA A 452 3.03 26.75 11.05
CA ALA A 452 2.04 26.04 11.87
C ALA A 452 2.21 26.39 13.36
N GLN A 453 3.45 26.42 13.85
CA GLN A 453 3.78 26.83 15.21
C GLN A 453 3.37 28.28 15.48
N LEU A 454 3.77 29.22 14.62
CA LEU A 454 3.43 30.64 14.75
C LEU A 454 1.92 30.87 14.74
N ALA A 455 1.18 30.15 13.90
CA ALA A 455 -0.28 30.24 13.84
C ALA A 455 -0.94 29.81 15.17
N ILE A 456 -0.41 28.77 15.82
CA ILE A 456 -0.91 28.31 17.12
C ILE A 456 -0.53 29.32 18.22
N GLU A 457 0.69 29.84 18.23
CA GLU A 457 1.14 30.85 19.19
C GLU A 457 0.29 32.13 19.11
N LEU A 458 0.03 32.63 17.90
CA LEU A 458 -0.81 33.81 17.70
C LEU A 458 -2.27 33.57 18.11
N LYS A 459 -2.78 32.36 17.86
CA LYS A 459 -4.12 31.95 18.32
C LYS A 459 -4.21 31.98 19.84
N GLU A 460 -3.21 31.46 20.55
CA GLU A 460 -3.19 31.45 22.01
C GLU A 460 -2.99 32.84 22.60
N ALA A 461 -2.11 33.67 22.02
CA ALA A 461 -1.95 35.08 22.42
C ALA A 461 -3.27 35.87 22.27
N CYS A 462 -3.99 35.66 21.16
CA CYS A 462 -5.31 36.25 20.94
C CYS A 462 -6.33 35.76 21.97
N LYS A 463 -6.34 34.46 22.32
CA LYS A 463 -7.24 33.91 23.34
C LYS A 463 -6.96 34.49 24.73
N LYS A 464 -5.69 34.68 25.08
CA LYS A 464 -5.25 35.30 26.33
C LYS A 464 -5.48 36.82 26.36
N LYS A 465 -5.98 37.41 25.26
CA LYS A 465 -6.19 38.85 25.09
C LYS A 465 -4.91 39.66 25.32
N GLU A 466 -3.79 39.13 24.86
CA GLU A 466 -2.52 39.85 24.89
C GLU A 466 -2.60 41.14 24.06
N SER A 467 -1.75 42.12 24.40
CA SER A 467 -1.80 43.42 23.74
C SER A 467 -1.32 43.32 22.28
N PRO A 468 -1.81 44.18 21.37
CA PRO A 468 -1.40 44.17 19.97
C PRO A 468 0.12 44.26 19.78
N GLU A 469 0.83 44.93 20.68
CA GLU A 469 2.29 45.06 20.66
C GLU A 469 3.00 43.70 20.87
N VAL A 470 2.47 42.85 21.74
CA VAL A 470 3.03 41.51 22.01
C VAL A 470 2.78 40.56 20.84
N ILE A 471 1.60 40.65 20.23
CA ILE A 471 1.24 39.89 19.02
C ILE A 471 2.16 40.31 17.86
N LEU A 472 2.35 41.61 17.65
CA LEU A 472 3.24 42.15 16.62
C LEU A 472 4.70 41.75 16.86
N TYR A 473 5.16 41.77 18.10
CA TYR A 473 6.51 41.30 18.46
C TYR A 473 6.71 39.82 18.09
N THR A 474 5.73 38.97 18.40
CA THR A 474 5.76 37.53 18.08
C THR A 474 5.80 37.28 16.58
N ILE A 475 5.05 38.05 15.79
CA ILE A 475 5.11 38.00 14.32
C ILE A 475 6.50 38.41 13.83
N ASN A 476 6.97 39.60 14.23
CA ASN A 476 8.22 40.18 13.74
C ASN A 476 9.46 39.33 14.11
N ARG A 477 9.45 38.67 15.27
CA ARG A 477 10.53 37.75 15.69
C ARG A 477 10.65 36.52 14.79
N ASN A 478 9.55 36.06 14.23
CA ASN A 478 9.49 34.82 13.48
C ASN A 478 9.43 35.03 11.95
N ILE A 479 9.06 36.23 11.49
CA ILE A 479 8.89 36.55 10.06
C ILE A 479 10.19 36.35 9.26
N GLU A 480 11.34 36.75 9.80
CA GLU A 480 12.64 36.56 9.12
C GLU A 480 13.02 35.09 8.95
N LYS A 481 12.56 34.21 9.86
CA LYS A 481 12.82 32.77 9.79
C LYS A 481 11.90 32.08 8.79
N VAL A 482 10.69 32.60 8.60
CA VAL A 482 9.71 32.07 7.64
C VAL A 482 10.11 32.41 6.19
N PHE A 483 10.67 33.60 5.96
CA PHE A 483 11.01 34.10 4.62
C PHE A 483 12.49 33.98 4.22
N LYS A 484 13.34 33.36 5.05
CA LYS A 484 14.71 33.01 4.63
C LYS A 484 14.68 31.77 3.74
N GLU A 485 15.02 31.92 2.46
CA GLU A 485 15.33 30.78 1.59
C GLU A 485 16.65 30.12 2.03
N PRO A 486 16.78 28.78 1.92
CA PRO A 486 18.07 28.12 2.11
C PRO A 486 19.03 28.54 0.99
N GLU A 487 20.22 29.06 1.35
CA GLU A 487 21.29 29.37 0.39
C GLU A 487 21.62 28.12 -0.44
N LYS A 488 21.56 28.24 -1.78
CA LYS A 488 22.08 27.23 -2.70
C LYS A 488 23.59 27.09 -2.49
N ILE A 489 24.02 25.93 -2.01
CA ILE A 489 25.43 25.54 -2.02
C ILE A 489 25.82 25.29 -3.48
N GLU A 490 26.55 26.22 -4.09
CA GLU A 490 27.25 25.97 -5.35
C GLU A 490 28.44 25.05 -5.08
N ILE A 491 28.42 23.88 -5.73
CA ILE A 491 29.54 22.96 -5.80
C ILE A 491 30.62 23.65 -6.64
N ILE A 492 31.74 24.01 -6.01
CA ILE A 492 32.94 24.48 -6.69
C ILE A 492 33.51 23.30 -7.47
N THR A 493 33.35 23.30 -8.79
CA THR A 493 34.24 22.55 -9.70
C THR A 493 35.33 23.50 -10.16
N GLU A 494 36.57 23.18 -9.77
CA GLU A 494 37.77 23.85 -10.28
C GLU A 494 37.85 23.66 -11.80
N ASP A 495 37.92 24.77 -12.54
CA ASP A 495 38.60 24.79 -13.83
C ASP A 495 39.39 26.11 -13.96
N LYS A 496 40.70 25.95 -14.07
CA LYS A 496 41.64 27.02 -14.41
C LYS A 496 41.55 27.26 -15.91
N GLU A 497 41.29 28.51 -16.33
CA GLU A 497 42.09 29.21 -17.34
C GLU A 497 41.57 30.65 -17.65
N ASN A 498 42.55 31.57 -17.78
CA ASN A 498 42.54 32.85 -18.50
C ASN A 498 41.92 34.13 -17.89
N MET A 499 42.82 34.87 -17.20
CA MET A 499 43.19 36.29 -17.38
C MET A 499 42.36 37.25 -18.27
N VAL A 500 42.02 38.44 -17.73
CA VAL A 500 42.53 39.80 -18.07
C VAL A 500 41.51 40.91 -17.72
N ALA A 501 41.95 41.88 -16.89
CA ALA A 501 41.59 43.32 -16.75
C ALA A 501 40.09 43.74 -16.63
N SER A 502 39.66 44.71 -15.81
CA SER A 502 40.27 45.99 -15.43
C SER A 502 39.44 46.65 -14.31
N CYS A 503 40.12 47.31 -13.36
CA CYS A 503 39.61 48.45 -12.57
C CYS A 503 39.69 49.70 -13.48
N PRO A 504 39.03 50.89 -13.26
CA PRO A 504 38.83 51.51 -11.94
C PRO A 504 37.67 52.55 -11.76
N LYS A 505 37.43 52.97 -10.51
CA LYS A 505 37.49 54.36 -9.98
C LYS A 505 36.40 54.73 -8.95
N VAL A 506 36.92 55.39 -7.91
CA VAL A 506 36.25 56.04 -6.78
C VAL A 506 36.30 57.55 -6.99
N SER A 507 35.23 58.26 -6.64
CA SER A 507 35.16 59.68 -6.23
C SER A 507 33.71 59.99 -5.84
N GLY A 508 33.30 60.62 -4.74
CA GLY A 508 33.96 61.49 -3.76
C GLY A 508 33.04 62.71 -3.48
N LEU A 509 33.02 63.20 -2.22
CA LEU A 509 32.40 64.44 -1.68
C LEU A 509 30.90 64.36 -1.33
N GLY A 510 30.36 64.82 -0.18
CA GLY A 510 30.87 65.58 0.96
C GLY A 510 29.78 66.56 1.49
N ALA A 511 29.53 66.57 2.82
CA ALA A 511 28.95 67.59 3.76
C ALA A 511 28.02 68.74 3.23
N GLY A 512 27.00 69.29 3.90
CA GLY A 512 26.46 69.28 5.28
C GLY A 512 25.63 70.57 5.52
N LEU A 513 24.74 70.55 6.54
CA LEU A 513 24.14 71.66 7.34
C LEU A 513 22.97 72.60 6.86
N VAL A 514 21.86 72.54 7.64
CA VAL A 514 21.16 73.60 8.45
C VAL A 514 20.00 74.49 7.90
N ALA A 515 18.90 74.50 8.71
CA ALA A 515 17.81 75.49 8.99
C ALA A 515 16.85 75.92 7.85
N GLY A 516 15.56 76.24 8.04
CA GLY A 516 14.64 76.37 9.19
C GLY A 516 13.35 77.13 8.76
N MET A 517 12.26 76.96 9.52
CA MET A 517 11.06 77.85 9.69
C MET A 517 10.05 78.05 8.52
N ASP A 518 8.79 77.60 8.67
CA ASP A 518 7.54 78.35 9.05
C ASP A 518 6.78 78.90 7.81
N THR A 519 5.45 78.95 7.63
CA THR A 519 4.24 79.07 8.49
C THR A 519 2.94 78.80 7.68
N SER A 520 1.80 78.71 8.42
CA SER A 520 0.37 78.88 8.05
C SER A 520 -0.42 77.60 7.71
N GLY A 521 -1.61 77.30 8.25
CA GLY A 521 -2.46 77.96 9.24
C GLY A 521 -3.94 77.59 9.02
N LEU A 522 -4.60 77.00 10.05
CA LEU A 522 -6.05 77.03 10.42
C LEU A 522 -7.09 76.60 9.35
N VAL A 523 -8.12 75.79 9.61
CA VAL A 523 -9.30 76.04 10.48
C VAL A 523 -10.12 74.74 10.70
N ASN A 524 -10.65 74.60 11.92
CA ASN A 524 -11.67 73.65 12.43
C ASN A 524 -13.08 73.84 11.84
N SER A 525 -13.93 72.79 11.82
CA SER A 525 -15.19 72.78 12.63
C SER A 525 -16.06 71.53 12.43
N ASN A 526 -16.63 71.07 13.55
CA ASN A 526 -17.64 70.02 13.71
C ASN A 526 -19.07 70.40 13.24
N ASN A 527 -19.86 69.34 13.04
CA ASN A 527 -21.28 69.14 13.42
C ASN A 527 -22.46 69.51 12.49
N LYS A 528 -23.40 68.53 12.43
CA LYS A 528 -24.87 68.60 12.29
C LYS A 528 -25.45 69.00 10.93
N GLU A 529 -26.60 68.51 10.45
CA GLU A 529 -27.58 67.43 10.70
C GLU A 529 -28.59 67.57 9.53
N VAL A 530 -29.63 66.71 9.47
CA VAL A 530 -30.92 66.88 8.73
C VAL A 530 -31.14 66.15 7.39
N CYS A 531 -31.87 65.02 7.52
CA CYS A 531 -33.12 64.55 6.88
C CYS A 531 -33.48 64.88 5.42
N LYS A 532 -33.93 63.85 4.66
CA LYS A 532 -35.37 63.54 4.45
C LYS A 532 -35.60 62.28 3.58
N ASP A 533 -36.38 61.36 4.17
CA ASP A 533 -37.47 60.48 3.67
C ASP A 533 -37.76 60.36 2.15
N VAL A 534 -38.10 59.14 1.72
CA VAL A 534 -39.48 58.70 1.37
C VAL A 534 -39.50 57.17 1.14
N ASP A 535 -40.36 56.48 1.90
CA ASP A 535 -40.85 55.10 1.74
C ASP A 535 -41.92 54.98 0.63
N VAL A 536 -42.28 53.75 0.23
CA VAL A 536 -43.65 53.17 0.36
C VAL A 536 -43.92 51.95 -0.59
N ASN A 537 -44.34 50.84 0.05
CA ASN A 537 -45.31 49.76 -0.28
C ASN A 537 -45.09 48.77 -1.46
N VAL A 538 -45.14 47.43 -1.28
CA VAL A 538 -46.20 46.48 -0.79
C VAL A 538 -47.16 46.05 -1.94
N ASP A 539 -47.18 44.76 -2.32
CA ASP A 539 -48.30 43.82 -2.05
C ASP A 539 -48.28 42.48 -2.84
N GLU A 540 -49.04 41.53 -2.28
CA GLU A 540 -49.35 40.15 -2.66
C GLU A 540 -50.13 39.97 -3.99
N ASN A 541 -50.01 38.80 -4.67
CA ASN A 541 -51.15 37.96 -5.06
C ASN A 541 -50.82 36.69 -5.88
N THR A 542 -51.40 35.58 -5.40
CA THR A 542 -52.01 34.41 -6.06
C THR A 542 -52.35 34.51 -7.56
N VAL A 543 -52.09 33.46 -8.36
CA VAL A 543 -53.03 32.87 -9.38
C VAL A 543 -52.60 31.43 -9.73
N MET A 544 -53.57 30.52 -9.63
CA MET A 544 -53.62 29.16 -10.20
C MET A 544 -53.95 29.21 -11.70
N VAL A 545 -53.30 28.38 -12.53
CA VAL A 545 -53.92 27.88 -13.78
C VAL A 545 -53.46 26.44 -14.01
N ASP A 546 -54.40 25.51 -13.81
CA ASP A 546 -54.47 24.22 -14.48
C ASP A 546 -54.91 24.42 -15.94
N THR A 547 -54.32 23.69 -16.88
CA THR A 547 -55.04 23.12 -18.03
C THR A 547 -54.40 21.80 -18.49
N SER A 548 -55.08 20.72 -18.11
CA SER A 548 -55.39 19.50 -18.88
C SER A 548 -55.03 19.54 -20.38
N THR A 549 -54.42 18.51 -20.96
CA THR A 549 -55.05 17.32 -21.60
C THR A 549 -53.93 16.72 -22.48
N ASN A 550 -53.74 15.41 -22.67
CA ASN A 550 -54.71 14.44 -23.12
C ASN A 550 -54.10 13.03 -22.96
N ALA A 551 -54.93 12.09 -22.50
CA ALA A 551 -54.67 10.66 -22.50
C ALA A 551 -55.06 10.04 -23.85
N ASN A 552 -54.42 8.91 -24.20
CA ASN A 552 -55.01 7.75 -24.88
C ASN A 552 -53.90 6.74 -25.20
N SER A 553 -54.06 5.42 -25.19
CA SER A 553 -54.98 4.47 -24.56
C SER A 553 -54.60 3.08 -25.12
N ASN A 554 -55.02 2.03 -24.40
CA ASN A 554 -55.34 0.68 -24.89
C ASN A 554 -54.24 -0.37 -25.10
N ASP A 555 -54.08 -1.21 -24.07
CA ASP A 555 -54.56 -2.60 -23.97
C ASP A 555 -54.64 -3.55 -25.19
N SER A 556 -54.04 -4.72 -24.96
CA SER A 556 -54.58 -6.08 -25.12
C SER A 556 -54.47 -6.85 -26.46
N SER A 557 -53.83 -8.03 -26.32
CA SER A 557 -54.31 -9.37 -26.69
C SER A 557 -54.11 -9.96 -28.10
N ASN A 558 -53.93 -11.30 -28.07
CA ASN A 558 -54.09 -12.33 -29.10
C ASN A 558 -52.94 -12.56 -30.11
N ASP A 559 -52.71 -13.76 -30.64
CA ASP A 559 -52.93 -15.17 -30.25
C ASP A 559 -52.33 -16.01 -31.42
N ASN A 560 -51.89 -17.23 -31.14
CA ASN A 560 -51.92 -18.42 -32.01
C ASN A 560 -50.94 -18.72 -33.18
N SER A 561 -50.59 -20.03 -33.16
CA SER A 561 -50.25 -21.01 -34.23
C SER A 561 -48.80 -21.05 -34.70
N VAL A 562 -48.02 -22.10 -34.40
CA VAL A 562 -48.07 -23.53 -34.84
C VAL A 562 -47.97 -23.68 -36.36
N HIS A 563 -46.79 -24.08 -36.87
CA HIS A 563 -46.68 -25.14 -37.88
C HIS A 563 -45.28 -25.77 -37.94
N ASN A 564 -45.27 -27.08 -37.68
CA ASN A 564 -44.23 -28.03 -38.05
C ASN A 564 -44.09 -28.11 -39.57
N LYS A 565 -42.86 -28.37 -40.07
CA LYS A 565 -42.61 -29.40 -41.10
C LYS A 565 -41.11 -29.70 -41.24
N ASN A 566 -40.82 -30.99 -41.06
CA ASN A 566 -39.60 -31.72 -41.38
C ASN A 566 -39.39 -31.87 -42.89
N GLU A 567 -38.18 -32.34 -43.22
CA GLU A 567 -37.75 -33.03 -44.47
C GLU A 567 -37.58 -32.10 -45.70
N ASP A 568 -36.52 -32.15 -46.50
CA ASP A 568 -35.65 -33.27 -46.84
C ASP A 568 -34.42 -32.78 -47.67
N LYS A 569 -33.33 -33.56 -47.62
CA LYS A 569 -32.30 -33.79 -48.68
C LYS A 569 -31.18 -32.77 -48.95
N ASN A 570 -30.01 -33.15 -48.42
CA ASN A 570 -28.79 -33.58 -49.13
C ASN A 570 -28.57 -33.22 -50.62
N GLU A 571 -27.29 -32.93 -50.88
CA GLU A 571 -26.54 -32.85 -52.13
C GLU A 571 -26.57 -31.51 -52.88
N ILE A 572 -25.46 -30.77 -52.78
CA ILE A 572 -24.57 -30.35 -53.89
C ILE A 572 -23.60 -29.32 -53.30
N GLY A 573 -22.27 -29.53 -53.44
CA GLY A 573 -21.35 -28.41 -53.34
C GLY A 573 -19.94 -28.65 -52.80
N VAL A 574 -19.24 -29.70 -53.23
CA VAL A 574 -17.78 -29.65 -53.32
C VAL A 574 -17.44 -28.55 -54.34
N ARG A 575 -17.26 -27.29 -53.89
CA ARG A 575 -16.67 -26.16 -54.62
C ARG A 575 -16.75 -24.83 -53.84
N GLN A 576 -16.26 -24.74 -52.60
CA GLN A 576 -15.97 -23.44 -51.96
C GLN A 576 -14.83 -23.52 -50.94
N GLU A 577 -13.65 -23.99 -51.33
CA GLU A 577 -12.43 -23.78 -50.52
C GLU A 577 -11.25 -23.14 -51.26
N ASP A 578 -11.31 -22.98 -52.59
CA ASP A 578 -10.18 -22.42 -53.35
C ASP A 578 -10.28 -20.91 -53.68
N THR A 579 -11.38 -20.22 -53.33
CA THR A 579 -11.56 -18.78 -53.66
C THR A 579 -11.32 -17.81 -52.50
N LYS A 580 -10.93 -18.28 -51.31
CA LYS A 580 -10.61 -17.41 -50.15
C LYS A 580 -9.12 -17.27 -49.85
N ARG A 581 -8.24 -18.00 -50.54
CA ARG A 581 -6.77 -17.88 -50.38
C ARG A 581 -6.12 -16.85 -51.31
N GLU A 582 -6.66 -16.58 -52.50
CA GLU A 582 -6.06 -15.62 -53.44
C GLU A 582 -6.36 -14.14 -53.12
N ILE A 583 -7.39 -13.82 -52.31
CA ILE A 583 -7.74 -12.41 -52.00
C ILE A 583 -6.97 -11.86 -50.78
N LYS A 584 -6.35 -12.72 -49.96
CA LYS A 584 -5.59 -12.31 -48.75
C LYS A 584 -4.10 -12.08 -48.97
N GLU A 585 -3.52 -12.52 -50.09
CA GLU A 585 -2.10 -12.28 -50.41
C GLU A 585 -1.89 -10.94 -51.14
N ASP A 586 -2.82 -10.52 -52.00
CA ASP A 586 -2.69 -9.27 -52.77
C ASP A 586 -2.93 -7.99 -51.93
N THR A 587 -3.58 -8.12 -50.77
CA THR A 587 -3.74 -7.02 -49.78
C THR A 587 -2.50 -6.84 -48.91
N ARG A 588 -1.70 -7.90 -48.68
CA ARG A 588 -0.50 -7.85 -47.84
C ARG A 588 0.74 -7.24 -48.53
N GLU A 589 0.80 -7.28 -49.87
CA GLU A 589 1.89 -6.63 -50.62
C GLU A 589 1.65 -5.13 -50.89
N LYS A 590 0.38 -4.69 -50.97
CA LYS A 590 0.01 -3.27 -51.13
C LYS A 590 0.19 -2.45 -49.84
N GLU A 591 0.09 -3.06 -48.66
CA GLU A 591 0.36 -2.37 -47.38
C GLU A 591 1.87 -2.27 -47.06
N LYS A 592 2.67 -3.28 -47.42
CA LYS A 592 4.14 -3.27 -47.22
C LYS A 592 4.87 -2.25 -48.12
N SER A 593 4.29 -1.91 -49.27
CA SER A 593 4.84 -0.88 -50.19
C SER A 593 4.53 0.55 -49.73
N LYS A 594 3.40 0.77 -49.04
CA LYS A 594 3.02 2.07 -48.47
C LYS A 594 3.84 2.43 -47.22
N MET A 595 4.09 1.45 -46.33
CA MET A 595 4.94 1.65 -45.13
C MET A 595 6.42 1.96 -45.42
N LYS A 596 6.95 1.56 -46.59
CA LYS A 596 8.34 1.83 -47.01
C LYS A 596 8.53 3.23 -47.62
N GLN A 597 7.46 3.92 -48.04
CA GLN A 597 7.54 5.31 -48.51
C GLN A 597 7.48 6.31 -47.34
N ASP A 598 6.68 6.05 -46.30
CA ASP A 598 6.55 6.94 -45.14
C ASP A 598 7.81 6.96 -44.24
N THR A 599 8.54 5.85 -44.15
CA THR A 599 9.81 5.78 -43.41
C THR A 599 10.97 6.51 -44.10
N LYS A 600 10.84 6.90 -45.37
CA LYS A 600 11.84 7.73 -46.10
C LYS A 600 11.56 9.23 -45.99
N GLN A 601 10.35 9.66 -45.63
CA GLN A 601 10.02 11.08 -45.42
C GLN A 601 10.25 11.54 -43.98
N GLN A 602 10.10 10.67 -42.96
CA GLN A 602 10.40 11.05 -41.56
C GLN A 602 11.90 11.16 -41.22
N LYS A 603 12.81 10.53 -41.99
CA LYS A 603 14.27 10.65 -41.79
C LYS A 603 14.90 11.93 -42.36
N LYS A 604 14.13 12.83 -43.01
CA LYS A 604 14.61 14.15 -43.47
C LYS A 604 14.06 15.34 -42.66
N GLY A 605 13.17 15.12 -41.69
CA GLY A 605 12.59 16.17 -40.84
C GLY A 605 13.25 16.35 -39.46
N GLY A 606 14.03 15.37 -38.98
CA GLY A 606 14.57 15.34 -37.61
C GLY A 606 15.97 15.92 -37.40
N ARG A 607 16.44 16.84 -38.26
CA ARG A 607 17.75 17.53 -38.10
C ARG A 607 17.67 19.04 -37.96
N TYR A 608 16.47 19.59 -37.80
CA TYR A 608 16.24 20.96 -37.36
C TYR A 608 15.30 20.85 -36.15
N ILE A 609 15.50 21.68 -35.11
CA ILE A 609 14.87 21.60 -33.78
C ILE A 609 15.69 20.77 -32.75
N GLN A 610 16.98 21.05 -32.68
CA GLN A 610 17.77 20.99 -31.45
C GLN A 610 18.74 22.18 -31.46
N SER A 611 18.17 23.38 -31.46
CA SER A 611 18.87 24.64 -31.15
C SER A 611 17.79 25.68 -30.86
N LYS A 612 17.87 26.32 -29.67
CA LYS A 612 16.91 27.23 -29.04
C LYS A 612 15.86 26.54 -28.17
N ILE A 613 16.22 26.28 -26.92
CA ILE A 613 15.69 26.98 -25.74
C ILE A 613 16.85 26.97 -24.74
N GLY A 614 17.40 28.15 -24.53
CA GLY A 614 18.35 28.51 -23.49
C GLY A 614 17.87 29.83 -22.89
#